data_AF-A0A2V2N3D3-F1
#
_entry.id   AF-A0A2V2N3D3-F1
#
_cell.length_a   1.000
_cell.length_b   1.000
_cell.length_c   1.000
_cell.angle_alpha   90.00
_cell.angle_beta   90.00
_cell.angle_gamma   90.00
#
_symmetry.space_group_name_H-M   'P 1'
#
loop_
_entity.id
_entity.type
_entity.pdbx_description
1 polymer ?
#
loop_
_entity_poly.entity_id
_entity_poly.type
_entity_poly.pdbx_seq_one_letter_code
_entity_poly.pdbx_strand_id
1 'polypeptide(L)' 'MVTVAYNPSFEKSIRKIKDYQLKKRIKNQILSIIYNPDIGKPMRYSRKNTREVYIPPFRLSYYYD' A
#
# COMPACT_ATOMS: atom_id res chain seq x y z
N MET A 1 -2.35 2.26 -15.51
CA MET A 1 -3.19 1.34 -14.69
C MET A 1 -2.45 0.03 -14.60
N VAL A 2 -2.29 -0.53 -13.39
CA VAL A 2 -1.48 -1.73 -13.16
C VAL A 2 -2.29 -2.83 -12.48
N THR A 3 -1.90 -4.09 -12.68
CA THR A 3 -2.49 -5.23 -11.97
C THR A 3 -1.90 -5.31 -10.57
N VAL A 4 -2.76 -5.59 -9.57
CA VAL A 4 -2.34 -5.65 -8.16
C VAL A 4 -2.47 -7.07 -7.64
N ALA A 5 -1.43 -7.53 -6.93
CA ALA A 5 -1.45 -8.75 -6.15
C ALA A 5 -1.20 -8.43 -4.67
N TYR A 6 -2.00 -9.02 -3.78
CA TYR A 6 -1.85 -8.85 -2.34
C TYR A 6 -1.16 -10.06 -1.72
N ASN A 7 -0.23 -9.81 -0.80
CA ASN A 7 0.34 -10.88 0.01
C ASN A 7 -0.72 -11.40 1.00
N PRO A 8 -0.83 -12.72 1.24
CA PRO A 8 -1.78 -13.25 2.22
C PRO A 8 -1.66 -12.64 3.63
N SER A 9 -0.46 -12.24 4.05
CA SER A 9 -0.23 -11.55 5.33
C SER A 9 -0.86 -10.15 5.36
N PHE A 10 -0.84 -9.45 4.22
CA PHE A 10 -1.48 -8.15 4.05
C PHE A 10 -3.00 -8.28 4.17
N GLU A 11 -3.60 -9.23 3.46
CA GLU A 11 -5.05 -9.48 3.52
C GLU A 11 -5.52 -9.80 4.94
N LYS A 12 -4.78 -10.67 5.64
CA LYS A 12 -5.06 -10.99 7.06
C LYS A 12 -5.00 -9.75 7.94
N SER A 13 -4.03 -8.86 7.71
CA SER A 13 -3.88 -7.62 8.47
C SER A 13 -5.03 -6.65 8.22
N ILE A 14 -5.42 -6.45 6.96
CA ILE A 14 -6.55 -5.60 6.58
C ILE A 14 -7.87 -6.15 7.12
N ARG A 15 -8.07 -7.48 7.12
CA ARG A 15 -9.27 -8.12 7.67
C ARG A 15 -9.43 -7.87 9.16
N LYS A 16 -8.32 -7.80 9.92
CA LYS A 16 -8.32 -7.54 11.37
C LYS A 16 -8.69 -6.10 11.74
N ILE A 17 -8.52 -5.13 10.83
CA ILE A 17 -8.90 -3.74 11.08
C ILE A 17 -10.42 -3.68 11.25
N LYS A 18 -10.92 -3.13 12.35
CA LYS A 18 -12.36 -2.95 12.59
C LYS A 18 -12.87 -1.58 12.09
N ASP A 19 -12.01 -0.57 12.13
CA ASP A 19 -12.33 0.78 11.70
C ASP A 19 -12.63 0.84 10.19
N TYR A 20 -13.86 1.23 9.87
CA TYR A 20 -14.34 1.39 8.51
C TYR A 20 -13.67 2.57 7.79
N GLN A 21 -13.46 3.69 8.47
CA GLN A 21 -12.89 4.88 7.87
C GLN A 21 -11.43 4.64 7.48
N LEU A 22 -10.69 3.94 8.34
CA LEU A 22 -9.34 3.52 8.02
C LEU A 22 -9.29 2.58 6.80
N LYS A 23 -10.19 1.58 6.71
CA LYS A 23 -10.29 0.71 5.53
C LYS A 23 -10.57 1.50 4.25
N LYS A 24 -11.47 2.49 4.31
CA LYS A 24 -11.80 3.35 3.18
C LYS A 24 -10.57 4.15 2.72
N ARG A 25 -9.80 4.73 3.65
CA ARG A 25 -8.55 5.44 3.35
C ARG A 25 -7.52 4.53 2.69
N ILE A 26 -7.33 3.32 3.21
CA ILE A 26 -6.41 2.33 2.62
C ILE A 26 -6.84 1.97 1.20
N LYS A 27 -8.12 1.69 0.97
CA LYS A 27 -8.66 1.37 -0.36
C LYS A 27 -8.43 2.51 -1.35
N ASN A 28 -8.72 3.75 -0.96
CA ASN A 28 -8.48 4.92 -1.79
C ASN A 28 -7.00 5.08 -2.14
N GLN A 29 -6.11 4.84 -1.17
CA GLN A 29 -4.68 4.92 -1.42
C GLN A 29 -4.19 3.86 -2.41
N ILE A 30 -4.71 2.63 -2.32
CA ILE A 30 -4.41 1.56 -3.28
C ILE A 30 -4.89 1.96 -4.68
N LEU A 31 -6.09 2.52 -4.81
CA LEU A 31 -6.59 3.02 -6.09
C LEU A 31 -5.68 4.10 -6.69
N SER A 32 -5.19 5.03 -5.86
CA SER A 32 -4.22 6.04 -6.30
C SER A 32 -2.91 5.42 -6.78
N ILE A 33 -2.43 4.34 -6.14
CA ILE A 33 -1.22 3.61 -6.57
C ILE A 33 -1.47 2.88 -7.89
N ILE A 34 -2.65 2.29 -8.08
CA ILE A 34 -3.02 1.62 -9.35
C ILE A 34 -2.99 2.61 -10.52
N TYR A 35 -3.43 3.84 -10.26
CA TYR A 35 -3.45 4.90 -11.26
C TYR A 35 -2.06 5.50 -11.50
N ASN A 36 -1.34 5.81 -10.42
CA ASN A 36 0.01 6.35 -10.43
C ASN A 36 0.92 5.60 -9.43
N PRO A 37 1.64 4.58 -9.89
CA PRO A 37 2.47 3.74 -9.02
C PRO A 37 3.76 4.41 -8.56
N ASP A 38 4.12 5.58 -9.10
CA ASP A 38 5.31 6.32 -8.70
C ASP A 38 5.09 7.26 -7.49
N ILE A 39 3.86 7.32 -6.98
CA ILE A 39 3.45 8.24 -5.88
C ILE A 39 4.18 7.98 -4.55
N GLY A 40 4.65 6.75 -4.31
CA GLY A 40 5.29 6.37 -3.06
C GLY A 40 6.76 6.76 -3.00
N LYS A 41 7.25 7.05 -1.79
CA LYS A 41 8.67 7.34 -1.54
C LYS A 41 9.50 6.09 -1.87
N PRO A 42 10.45 6.15 -2.81
CA PRO A 42 11.32 5.02 -3.11
C PRO A 42 12.24 4.74 -1.91
N MET A 43 12.32 3.48 -1.53
CA MET A 43 13.19 3.01 -0.46
C MET A 43 14.60 2.70 -0.99
N ARG A 44 15.60 2.79 -0.12
CA ARG A 44 17.02 2.56 -0.43
C ARG A 44 17.55 1.29 0.26
N TYR A 45 18.76 0.88 -0.10
CA TYR A 45 19.51 -0.23 0.52
C TYR A 45 18.76 -1.58 0.44
N SER A 46 18.56 -2.27 1.57
CA SER A 46 17.90 -3.58 1.64
C SER A 46 16.45 -3.59 1.16
N ARG A 47 15.83 -2.41 1.02
CA ARG A 47 14.45 -2.22 0.57
C ARG A 47 14.36 -1.59 -0.84
N LYS A 48 15.46 -1.66 -1.61
CA LYS A 48 15.49 -1.19 -3.00
C LYS A 48 14.32 -1.79 -3.81
N ASN A 49 13.76 -1.00 -4.72
CA ASN A 49 12.59 -1.33 -5.55
C ASN A 49 11.23 -1.38 -4.82
N THR A 50 11.20 -1.09 -3.51
CA THR A 50 9.93 -0.87 -2.81
C THR A 50 9.65 0.62 -2.64
N ARG A 51 8.36 0.95 -2.56
CA ARG A 51 7.84 2.28 -2.33
C ARG A 51 6.97 2.28 -1.08
N GLU A 52 6.94 3.41 -0.39
CA GLU A 52 6.06 3.61 0.77
C GLU A 52 5.17 4.83 0.62
N VAL A 53 3.91 4.68 1.03
CA VAL A 53 2.97 5.78 1.17
C VAL A 53 2.47 5.85 2.60
N TYR A 54 2.44 7.06 3.15
CA TYR A 54 1.98 7.30 4.51
C TYR A 54 0.45 7.28 4.58
N ILE A 55 -0.11 6.47 5.47
CA ILE A 55 -1.55 6.38 5.75
C ILE A 55 -1.73 6.30 7.27
N PRO A 56 -1.76 7.42 8.00
CA PRO A 56 -1.76 7.40 9.47
C PRO A 56 -2.85 6.46 10.03
N PRO A 57 -2.51 5.58 10.99
CA PRO A 57 -1.24 5.47 11.71
C PRO A 57 -0.18 4.55 11.06
N PHE A 58 -0.42 4.05 9.84
CA PHE A 58 0.40 3.06 9.16
C PHE A 58 1.19 3.64 7.96
N ARG A 59 2.03 2.80 7.37
CA ARG A 59 2.64 3.00 6.05
C ARG A 59 2.28 1.82 5.17
N LEU A 60 1.81 2.10 3.96
CA LEU A 60 1.57 1.09 2.94
C LEU A 60 2.85 0.94 2.13
N SER A 61 3.48 -0.23 2.23
CA SER A 61 4.60 -0.62 1.39
C SER A 61 4.13 -1.44 0.20
N TYR A 62 4.71 -1.18 -0.97
CA TYR A 62 4.45 -1.96 -2.18
C TYR A 62 5.72 -2.06 -3.03
N TYR A 63 5.72 -3.05 -3.91
CA TYR A 63 6.71 -3.22 -4.97
C TYR A 63 6.05 -2.84 -6.29
N TYR A 64 6.80 -2.16 -7.15
CA TYR A 64 6.37 -1.79 -8.49
C TYR A 64 7.57 -1.89 -9.42
N ASP A 65 7.40 -2.62 -10.51
CA ASP A 65 8.38 -2.94 -11.56
C ASP A 65 7.63 -3.13 -12.88
#